data_AF-A0A382PE54-F1
#
_entry.id   AF-A0A382PE54-F1
#
_cell.length_a   1.000
_cell.length_b   1.000
_cell.length_c   1.000
_cell.angle_alpha   90.00
_cell.angle_beta   90.00
_cell.angle_gamma   90.00
#
_symmetry.space_group_name_H-M   'P 1'
#
loop_
_entity.id
_entity.type
_entity.pdbx_description
1 polymer ?
#
loop_
_entity_poly.entity_id
_entity_poly.type
_entity_poly.pdbx_seq_one_letter_code
_entity_poly.pdbx_strand_id
1 'polypeptide(L)'
;MSIPALISIVIVFCLGCSNSVPELPIPAAPAAPAAPAQELTHPKITPLQPIKPAPAAPAAPAAPAAPAAPAAPAAPAAPAAPAAPAAPAAYTTVAKEESSQTKATQKPESKPNLKNSPRLAIFPVVIMDNEGHEVIFTKAPERIVAFDSAAVETIFAIGEGDRVVATHDYVSYPPKVNSIKKVGDAFNMDIETIVNLDPDLVYIFYPTFKEQLKNAGLKVLLIPTIDDDFQKTADLFRMWGSITGAVKEANILASDFEMRVDAIQDMLSPYKSGPTVFQDVGGLWTPGNDTLIGNVFKTLKLQNV
;
A
#
# COMPACT_ATOMS: atom_id res chain seq x y z
N MET A 1 1.34 -5.66 -5.95
CA MET A 1 1.83 -4.56 -6.82
C MET A 1 2.72 -3.67 -5.99
N SER A 2 3.88 -3.26 -6.51
CA SER A 2 4.85 -2.42 -5.78
C SER A 2 4.30 -0.99 -5.65
N ILE A 3 4.50 -0.32 -4.52
CA ILE A 3 4.23 1.12 -4.30
C ILE A 3 4.77 1.97 -5.46
N PRO A 4 6.02 1.81 -5.96
CA PRO A 4 6.50 2.50 -7.16
C PRO A 4 5.73 2.13 -8.44
N ALA A 5 5.15 0.93 -8.56
CA ALA A 5 4.30 0.58 -9.71
C ALA A 5 2.94 1.31 -9.66
N LEU A 6 2.38 1.49 -8.46
CA LEU A 6 1.20 2.32 -8.22
C LEU A 6 1.49 3.79 -8.53
N ILE A 7 2.66 4.27 -8.11
CA ILE A 7 3.19 5.61 -8.37
C ILE A 7 3.51 5.83 -9.86
N SER A 8 4.01 4.82 -10.58
CA SER A 8 4.42 4.94 -11.99
C SER A 8 3.24 4.87 -12.95
N ILE A 9 2.23 4.03 -12.68
CA ILE A 9 0.97 4.00 -13.46
C ILE A 9 0.29 5.36 -13.42
N VAL A 10 0.35 6.04 -12.26
CA VAL A 10 -0.16 7.39 -12.06
C VAL A 10 0.59 8.45 -12.88
N ILE A 11 1.92 8.35 -13.00
CA ILE A 11 2.75 9.36 -13.69
C ILE A 11 2.71 9.18 -15.22
N VAL A 12 2.70 7.94 -15.72
CA VAL A 12 2.73 7.65 -17.17
C VAL A 12 1.46 8.14 -17.89
N PHE A 13 0.32 8.22 -17.20
CA PHE A 13 -0.91 8.75 -17.80
C PHE A 13 -1.03 10.28 -17.72
N CYS A 14 -0.39 10.95 -16.76
CA CYS A 14 -0.40 12.42 -16.67
C CYS A 14 0.53 13.11 -17.69
N LEU A 15 1.62 12.45 -18.11
CA LEU A 15 2.62 13.03 -19.03
C LEU A 15 2.22 12.98 -20.53
N GLY A 16 1.01 12.50 -20.84
CA GLY A 16 0.48 12.51 -22.22
C GLY A 16 0.06 13.88 -22.75
N CYS A 17 0.01 14.92 -21.90
CA CYS A 17 -0.41 16.26 -22.32
C CYS A 17 0.47 17.36 -21.69
N SER A 18 1.21 18.05 -22.57
CA SER A 18 1.76 19.40 -22.42
C SER A 18 3.15 19.54 -21.80
N ASN A 19 4.06 20.05 -22.64
CA ASN A 19 5.42 20.48 -22.36
C ASN A 19 5.50 21.54 -21.25
N SER A 20 6.60 21.48 -20.49
CA SER A 20 7.25 22.56 -19.69
C SER A 20 7.04 22.53 -18.17
N VAL A 21 7.83 21.72 -17.47
CA VAL A 21 8.25 21.96 -16.07
C VAL A 21 9.74 21.57 -15.96
N PRO A 22 10.61 22.34 -15.29
CA PRO A 22 12.05 22.13 -15.32
C PRO A 22 12.47 20.82 -14.64
N GLU A 23 13.30 20.07 -15.37
CA GLU A 23 13.91 18.80 -15.01
C GLU A 23 14.77 18.95 -13.74
N LEU A 24 14.45 18.20 -12.68
CA LEU A 24 15.39 17.93 -11.59
C LEU A 24 16.37 16.85 -12.08
N PRO A 25 17.69 16.97 -11.81
CA PRO A 25 18.69 16.13 -12.45
C PRO A 25 18.60 14.68 -11.92
N ILE A 26 18.12 13.79 -12.77
CA ILE A 26 18.22 12.35 -12.59
C ILE A 26 19.64 11.95 -13.01
N PRO A 27 20.45 11.28 -12.15
CA PRO A 27 21.75 10.78 -12.58
C PRO A 27 21.57 9.74 -13.69
N ALA A 28 22.26 9.95 -14.80
CA ALA A 28 22.22 9.08 -15.98
C ALA A 28 22.58 7.63 -15.60
N ALA A 29 21.66 6.71 -15.85
CA ALA A 29 21.94 5.27 -15.79
C ALA A 29 22.95 4.90 -16.89
N PRO A 30 23.99 4.11 -16.60
CA PRO A 30 24.89 3.63 -17.63
C PRO A 30 24.15 2.67 -18.58
N ALA A 31 24.38 2.85 -19.88
CA ALA A 31 23.81 2.01 -20.92
C ALA A 31 24.22 0.54 -20.71
N ALA A 32 23.21 -0.32 -20.54
CA ALA A 32 23.41 -1.77 -20.54
C ALA A 32 23.77 -2.24 -21.97
N PRO A 33 24.75 -3.14 -22.14
CA PRO A 33 25.12 -3.65 -23.46
C PRO A 33 24.00 -4.52 -24.05
N ALA A 34 23.78 -4.38 -25.36
CA ALA A 34 22.83 -5.17 -26.12
C ALA A 34 23.18 -6.67 -26.05
N ALA A 35 22.23 -7.48 -25.59
CA ALA A 35 22.32 -8.94 -25.66
C ALA A 35 22.21 -9.40 -27.13
N PRO A 36 22.99 -10.41 -27.58
CA PRO A 36 22.95 -10.87 -28.96
C PRO A 36 21.65 -11.63 -29.26
N ALA A 37 21.12 -11.43 -30.47
CA ALA A 37 19.97 -12.14 -30.98
C ALA A 37 20.24 -13.65 -31.06
N GLN A 38 19.41 -14.47 -30.40
CA GLN A 38 19.40 -15.91 -30.59
C GLN A 38 18.41 -16.29 -31.68
N GLU A 39 18.92 -17.00 -32.69
CA GLU A 39 18.18 -17.56 -33.81
C GLU A 39 17.34 -18.77 -33.34
N LEU A 40 16.02 -18.65 -33.39
CA LEU A 40 15.08 -19.71 -33.00
C LEU A 40 15.00 -20.80 -34.08
N THR A 41 15.85 -21.82 -33.99
CA THR A 41 15.66 -23.06 -34.77
C THR A 41 14.42 -23.80 -34.26
N HIS A 42 13.41 -23.97 -35.11
CA HIS A 42 12.15 -24.62 -34.77
C HIS A 42 12.34 -26.15 -34.60
N PRO A 43 11.77 -26.78 -33.56
CA PRO A 43 11.74 -28.25 -33.49
C PRO A 43 10.72 -28.82 -34.48
N LYS A 44 11.10 -29.91 -35.14
CA LYS A 44 10.31 -30.64 -36.14
C LYS A 44 9.08 -31.29 -35.47
N ILE A 45 7.88 -30.89 -35.85
CA ILE A 45 6.61 -31.43 -35.33
C ILE A 45 6.35 -32.81 -35.96
N THR A 46 6.21 -33.84 -35.14
CA THR A 46 5.75 -35.18 -35.56
C THR A 46 4.22 -35.21 -35.61
N PRO A 47 3.57 -35.77 -36.65
CA PRO A 47 2.11 -35.84 -36.72
C PRO A 47 1.54 -36.77 -35.65
N LEU A 48 0.56 -36.28 -34.87
CA LEU A 48 -0.23 -37.09 -33.95
C LEU A 48 -1.28 -37.91 -34.72
N GLN A 49 -1.44 -39.18 -34.35
CA GLN A 49 -2.47 -40.07 -34.92
C GLN A 49 -3.86 -39.76 -34.32
N PRO A 50 -4.97 -39.99 -35.05
CA PRO A 50 -6.32 -39.69 -34.56
C PRO A 50 -6.72 -40.59 -33.39
N ILE A 51 -7.14 -39.98 -32.29
CA ILE A 51 -7.69 -40.68 -31.12
C ILE A 51 -9.20 -40.83 -31.33
N LYS A 52 -9.73 -42.05 -31.17
CA LYS A 52 -11.17 -42.35 -31.29
C LYS A 52 -11.98 -41.58 -30.23
N PRO A 53 -13.13 -40.95 -30.56
CA PRO A 53 -13.93 -40.24 -29.56
C PRO A 53 -14.47 -41.18 -28.48
N ALA A 54 -14.41 -40.75 -27.23
CA ALA A 54 -15.09 -41.41 -26.11
C ALA A 54 -16.63 -41.28 -26.25
N PRO A 55 -17.41 -42.25 -25.73
CA PRO A 55 -18.88 -42.18 -25.81
C PRO A 55 -19.42 -40.98 -25.00
N ALA A 56 -20.49 -40.37 -25.53
CA ALA A 56 -21.12 -39.19 -24.95
C ALA A 56 -21.68 -39.46 -23.55
N ALA A 57 -21.39 -38.55 -22.61
CA ALA A 57 -21.99 -38.52 -21.28
C ALA A 57 -23.51 -38.25 -21.37
N PRO A 58 -24.33 -38.80 -20.45
CA PRO A 58 -25.77 -38.55 -20.44
C PRO A 58 -26.08 -37.07 -20.19
N ALA A 59 -27.15 -36.57 -20.83
CA ALA A 59 -27.60 -35.19 -20.73
C ALA A 59 -27.96 -34.82 -19.27
N ALA A 60 -27.44 -33.69 -18.80
CA ALA A 60 -27.81 -33.11 -17.51
C ALA A 60 -29.29 -32.68 -17.50
N PRO A 61 -29.99 -32.75 -16.36
CA PRO A 61 -31.36 -32.27 -16.25
C PRO A 61 -31.43 -30.75 -16.46
N ALA A 62 -32.54 -30.29 -17.06
CA ALA A 62 -32.78 -28.88 -17.33
C ALA A 62 -32.82 -28.06 -16.03
N ALA A 63 -32.11 -26.94 -16.01
CA ALA A 63 -32.12 -25.98 -14.91
C ALA A 63 -33.51 -25.36 -14.72
N PRO A 64 -33.95 -25.09 -13.47
CA PRO A 64 -35.21 -24.38 -13.23
C PRO A 64 -35.14 -22.94 -13.75
N ALA A 65 -36.28 -22.45 -14.25
CA ALA A 65 -36.42 -21.08 -14.74
C ALA A 65 -36.13 -20.05 -13.64
N ALA A 66 -35.36 -19.02 -13.98
CA ALA A 66 -35.03 -17.91 -13.09
C ALA A 66 -36.30 -17.16 -12.63
N PRO A 67 -36.38 -16.71 -11.36
CA PRO A 67 -37.49 -15.89 -10.90
C PRO A 67 -37.46 -14.50 -11.58
N ALA A 68 -38.65 -13.96 -11.86
CA ALA A 68 -38.82 -12.64 -12.45
C ALA A 68 -38.24 -11.53 -11.54
N ALA A 69 -37.54 -10.58 -12.15
CA ALA A 69 -36.92 -9.45 -11.47
C ALA A 69 -37.98 -8.57 -10.74
N PRO A 70 -37.69 -8.08 -9.51
CA PRO A 70 -38.57 -7.13 -8.84
C PRO A 70 -38.54 -5.76 -9.52
N ALA A 71 -39.70 -5.10 -9.53
CA ALA A 71 -39.86 -3.74 -10.06
C ALA A 71 -39.02 -2.72 -9.27
N ALA A 72 -38.42 -1.77 -10.00
CA ALA A 72 -37.57 -0.72 -9.44
C ALA A 72 -38.33 0.19 -8.45
N PRO A 73 -37.71 0.60 -7.32
CA PRO A 73 -38.30 1.60 -6.43
C PRO A 73 -38.24 3.00 -7.03
N ALA A 74 -39.28 3.80 -6.77
CA ALA A 74 -39.39 5.19 -7.18
C ALA A 74 -38.34 6.08 -6.49
N ALA A 75 -37.78 7.04 -7.23
CA ALA A 75 -36.74 7.95 -6.79
C ALA A 75 -37.20 8.87 -5.63
N PRO A 76 -36.34 9.14 -4.62
CA PRO A 76 -36.62 10.15 -3.61
C PRO A 76 -36.46 11.58 -4.14
N ALA A 77 -37.29 12.48 -3.64
CA ALA A 77 -37.30 13.91 -3.96
C ALA A 77 -36.01 14.63 -3.49
N ALA A 78 -35.56 15.60 -4.29
CA ALA A 78 -34.33 16.36 -4.08
C ALA A 78 -34.36 17.23 -2.80
N PRO A 79 -33.24 17.35 -2.06
CA PRO A 79 -33.11 18.33 -0.98
C PRO A 79 -32.84 19.75 -1.54
N ALA A 80 -33.39 20.74 -0.83
CA ALA A 80 -33.23 22.16 -1.13
C ALA A 80 -31.80 22.67 -0.91
N ALA A 81 -31.38 23.61 -1.76
CA ALA A 81 -30.05 24.22 -1.77
C ALA A 81 -29.77 25.08 -0.52
N PRO A 82 -28.53 25.09 0.03
CA PRO A 82 -28.09 26.10 0.96
C PRO A 82 -27.57 27.35 0.22
N ALA A 83 -27.92 28.52 0.75
CA ALA A 83 -27.47 29.82 0.26
C ALA A 83 -26.00 30.09 0.66
N ALA A 84 -25.25 30.71 -0.26
CA ALA A 84 -23.90 31.23 -0.06
C ALA A 84 -23.92 32.76 0.24
N PRO A 85 -22.79 33.42 0.54
CA PRO A 85 -22.59 34.14 1.80
C PRO A 85 -22.64 35.67 1.67
N ALA A 86 -22.74 36.35 2.81
CA ALA A 86 -22.48 37.79 2.92
C ALA A 86 -21.32 38.06 3.88
N ALA A 87 -20.34 38.82 3.40
CA ALA A 87 -19.31 39.52 4.17
C ALA A 87 -19.45 41.02 3.83
N PRO A 88 -18.69 41.95 4.45
CA PRO A 88 -18.33 42.11 5.86
C PRO A 88 -18.68 43.54 6.36
N ALA A 89 -18.57 43.81 7.66
CA ALA A 89 -18.39 45.18 8.17
C ALA A 89 -17.60 45.17 9.49
N ALA A 90 -16.76 46.19 9.63
CA ALA A 90 -15.69 46.33 10.60
C ALA A 90 -15.96 47.40 11.68
N TYR A 91 -15.06 47.43 12.68
CA TYR A 91 -14.80 48.47 13.70
C TYR A 91 -15.81 48.53 14.87
N THR A 92 -15.47 48.81 16.13
CA THR A 92 -14.32 49.51 16.72
C THR A 92 -14.14 49.11 18.22
N THR A 93 -12.88 49.12 18.67
CA THR A 93 -12.27 49.35 20.00
C THR A 93 -13.15 49.60 21.25
N VAL A 94 -12.72 49.10 22.43
CA VAL A 94 -12.25 49.90 23.58
C VAL A 94 -11.27 49.05 24.42
N ALA A 95 -10.15 49.68 24.80
CA ALA A 95 -9.05 49.19 25.63
C ALA A 95 -9.40 49.16 27.13
N LYS A 96 -8.61 48.44 27.96
CA LYS A 96 -7.74 49.04 28.99
C LYS A 96 -6.94 47.97 29.78
N GLU A 97 -5.62 48.14 29.74
CA GLU A 97 -4.54 48.02 30.76
C GLU A 97 -4.68 47.08 31.97
N GLU A 98 -3.64 46.63 32.67
CA GLU A 98 -2.18 46.45 32.51
C GLU A 98 -1.68 46.07 33.94
N SER A 99 -0.44 45.59 34.03
CA SER A 99 0.43 45.42 35.22
C SER A 99 0.46 44.01 35.79
N SER A 100 1.46 43.16 35.52
CA SER A 100 2.94 43.26 35.56
C SER A 100 3.56 43.22 36.95
N GLN A 101 4.62 42.39 37.03
CA GLN A 101 5.85 42.43 37.85
C GLN A 101 6.07 41.17 38.71
N THR A 102 7.27 40.59 38.89
CA THR A 102 8.63 40.78 38.33
C THR A 102 9.54 39.68 38.94
N LYS A 103 10.31 38.96 38.10
CA LYS A 103 11.74 38.55 38.20
C LYS A 103 12.34 38.02 39.53
N ALA A 104 13.07 36.89 39.44
CA ALA A 104 14.43 36.77 39.99
C ALA A 104 15.18 35.54 39.40
N THR A 105 16.47 35.77 39.14
CA THR A 105 17.49 34.92 38.50
C THR A 105 18.14 33.95 39.49
N GLN A 106 18.60 32.76 39.05
CA GLN A 106 19.92 32.20 39.41
C GLN A 106 20.33 30.97 38.55
N LYS A 107 21.61 30.96 38.15
CA LYS A 107 22.39 29.86 37.55
C LYS A 107 23.27 29.25 38.66
N PRO A 108 23.57 27.94 38.67
CA PRO A 108 24.96 27.52 38.48
C PRO A 108 25.12 26.32 37.54
N GLU A 109 26.35 26.16 37.05
CA GLU A 109 26.85 25.14 36.13
C GLU A 109 26.73 23.68 36.60
N SER A 110 26.47 22.76 35.66
CA SER A 110 27.28 21.54 35.50
C SER A 110 27.01 20.90 34.13
N LYS A 111 28.07 20.60 33.37
CA LYS A 111 27.98 19.69 32.22
C LYS A 111 27.93 18.25 32.74
N PRO A 112 27.05 17.42 32.17
CA PRO A 112 27.50 16.14 31.65
C PRO A 112 27.13 15.98 30.18
N ASN A 113 27.99 15.25 29.49
CA ASN A 113 27.95 14.89 28.08
C ASN A 113 26.62 14.19 27.73
N LEU A 114 25.81 14.76 26.82
CA LEU A 114 24.58 14.15 26.31
C LEU A 114 24.71 13.87 24.81
N LYS A 115 25.19 12.66 24.51
CA LYS A 115 24.93 11.94 23.25
C LYS A 115 23.54 11.30 23.21
N ASN A 116 22.61 11.71 24.07
CA ASN A 116 21.24 11.20 24.08
C ASN A 116 20.28 12.39 23.98
N SER A 117 19.99 12.84 22.77
CA SER A 117 18.72 13.52 22.53
C SER A 117 17.62 12.53 22.91
N PRO A 118 16.69 12.86 23.82
CA PRO A 118 15.57 11.99 24.10
C PRO A 118 14.73 11.90 22.82
N ARG A 119 14.73 10.74 22.16
CA ARG A 119 13.65 10.36 21.24
C ARG A 119 12.38 10.52 22.07
N LEU A 120 11.50 11.44 21.69
CA LEU A 120 10.16 11.54 22.26
C LEU A 120 9.58 10.12 22.32
N ALA A 121 9.21 9.66 23.52
CA ALA A 121 8.72 8.30 23.70
C ALA A 121 7.39 8.15 22.96
N ILE A 122 7.41 7.46 21.82
CA ILE A 122 6.24 7.15 20.96
C ILE A 122 5.56 5.84 21.41
N PHE A 123 6.13 5.12 22.37
CA PHE A 123 5.64 3.84 22.87
C PHE A 123 5.09 3.96 24.31
N PRO A 124 4.09 3.12 24.69
CA PRO A 124 3.55 1.99 23.93
C PRO A 124 2.62 2.40 22.77
N VAL A 125 2.60 1.59 21.71
CA VAL A 125 1.63 1.69 20.60
C VAL A 125 0.78 0.42 20.60
N VAL A 126 -0.53 0.58 20.40
CA VAL A 126 -1.48 -0.52 20.26
C VAL A 126 -2.00 -0.51 18.83
N ILE A 127 -1.87 -1.65 18.14
CA ILE A 127 -2.40 -1.85 16.79
C ILE A 127 -3.53 -2.87 16.90
N MET A 128 -4.69 -2.55 16.33
CA MET A 128 -5.78 -3.50 16.16
C MET A 128 -5.49 -4.35 14.92
N ASP A 129 -5.48 -5.67 15.08
CA ASP A 129 -5.56 -6.57 13.92
C ASP A 129 -7.00 -6.55 13.35
N ASN A 130 -7.17 -6.99 12.09
CA ASN A 130 -8.50 -6.98 11.45
C ASN A 130 -9.48 -8.02 12.05
N GLU A 131 -9.02 -8.86 12.98
CA GLU A 131 -9.87 -9.78 13.75
C GLU A 131 -10.28 -9.19 15.11
N GLY A 132 -9.88 -7.94 15.41
CA GLY A 132 -10.22 -7.24 16.64
C GLY A 132 -9.29 -7.52 17.83
N HIS A 133 -8.13 -8.14 17.60
CA HIS A 133 -7.13 -8.35 18.64
C HIS A 133 -6.16 -7.17 18.75
N GLU A 134 -5.86 -6.78 19.98
CA GLU A 134 -4.84 -5.78 20.28
C GLU A 134 -3.43 -6.40 20.23
N VAL A 135 -2.57 -5.81 19.40
CA VAL A 135 -1.13 -6.10 19.36
C VAL A 135 -0.38 -4.92 19.96
N ILE A 136 0.23 -5.13 21.13
CA ILE A 136 0.92 -4.08 21.88
C ILE A 136 2.42 -4.09 21.57
N PHE A 137 2.94 -2.92 21.21
CA PHE A 137 4.35 -2.64 21.01
C PHE A 137 4.83 -1.73 22.14
N THR A 138 5.65 -2.26 23.05
CA THR A 138 6.28 -1.49 24.12
C THR A 138 7.58 -0.79 23.67
N LYS A 139 8.13 -1.22 22.53
CA LYS A 139 9.24 -0.62 21.81
C LYS A 139 9.12 -0.96 20.32
N ALA A 140 9.87 -0.25 19.47
CA ALA A 140 9.97 -0.56 18.06
C ALA A 140 10.62 -1.95 17.85
N PRO A 141 10.08 -2.81 16.96
CA PRO A 141 10.69 -4.09 16.63
C PRO A 141 12.00 -3.87 15.86
N GLU A 142 13.06 -4.57 16.21
CA GLU A 142 14.39 -4.49 15.60
C GLU A 142 14.63 -5.58 14.55
N ARG A 143 13.85 -6.67 14.57
CA ARG A 143 14.00 -7.85 13.69
C ARG A 143 12.63 -8.26 13.15
N ILE A 144 12.28 -7.72 12.00
CA ILE A 144 10.99 -7.90 11.36
C ILE A 144 11.10 -8.97 10.26
N VAL A 145 10.24 -9.97 10.32
CA VAL A 145 9.94 -10.83 9.17
C VAL A 145 8.65 -10.30 8.54
N ALA A 146 8.74 -9.77 7.33
CA ALA A 146 7.59 -9.17 6.65
C ALA A 146 7.19 -10.00 5.43
N PHE A 147 6.02 -10.62 5.49
CA PHE A 147 5.46 -11.47 4.45
C PHE A 147 4.49 -10.74 3.52
N ASP A 148 4.65 -9.44 3.36
CA ASP A 148 3.88 -8.65 2.40
C ASP A 148 4.80 -7.66 1.67
N SER A 149 4.62 -7.55 0.35
CA SER A 149 5.47 -6.69 -0.47
C SER A 149 5.24 -5.21 -0.13
N ALA A 150 3.98 -4.78 0.06
CA ALA A 150 3.69 -3.38 0.36
C ALA A 150 4.24 -2.96 1.73
N ALA A 151 4.19 -3.84 2.72
CA ALA A 151 4.82 -3.66 4.02
C ALA A 151 6.34 -3.48 3.90
N VAL A 152 7.03 -4.39 3.21
CA VAL A 152 8.49 -4.27 3.02
C VAL A 152 8.83 -2.92 2.40
N GLU A 153 8.16 -2.57 1.31
CA GLU A 153 8.44 -1.32 0.61
C GLU A 153 8.15 -0.07 1.46
N THR A 154 7.07 -0.10 2.24
CA THR A 154 6.75 0.97 3.20
C THR A 154 7.85 1.13 4.24
N ILE A 155 8.28 0.04 4.87
CA ILE A 155 9.34 0.04 5.89
C ILE A 155 10.63 0.61 5.32
N PHE A 156 10.97 0.25 4.07
CA PHE A 156 12.11 0.82 3.37
C PHE A 156 11.93 2.31 3.04
N ALA A 157 10.75 2.72 2.57
CA ALA A 157 10.46 4.10 2.17
C ALA A 157 10.51 5.07 3.36
N ILE A 158 10.15 4.62 4.57
CA ILE A 158 10.25 5.43 5.80
C ILE A 158 11.64 5.34 6.47
N GLY A 159 12.63 4.70 5.83
CA GLY A 159 14.01 4.65 6.29
C GLY A 159 14.33 3.55 7.32
N GLU A 160 13.42 2.61 7.55
CA GLU A 160 13.55 1.59 8.59
C GLU A 160 13.80 0.18 8.02
N GLY A 161 14.19 0.10 6.73
CA GLY A 161 14.41 -1.15 6.00
C GLY A 161 15.47 -2.10 6.60
N ASP A 162 16.42 -1.57 7.39
CA ASP A 162 17.45 -2.38 8.05
C ASP A 162 16.88 -3.34 9.12
N ARG A 163 15.64 -3.11 9.57
CA ARG A 163 14.93 -4.00 10.50
C ARG A 163 14.39 -5.25 9.82
N VAL A 164 14.27 -5.27 8.49
CA VAL A 164 13.68 -6.41 7.76
C VAL A 164 14.75 -7.49 7.59
N VAL A 165 14.64 -8.56 8.38
CA VAL A 165 15.62 -9.66 8.41
C VAL A 165 15.27 -10.81 7.47
N ALA A 166 13.98 -10.98 7.16
CA ALA A 166 13.52 -11.91 6.13
C ALA A 166 12.19 -11.50 5.50
N THR A 167 11.91 -12.04 4.32
CA THR A 167 10.65 -11.87 3.58
C THR A 167 10.41 -13.05 2.64
N HIS A 168 9.35 -13.01 1.83
CA HIS A 168 9.04 -14.06 0.85
C HIS A 168 9.72 -13.84 -0.52
N ASP A 169 9.74 -14.89 -1.33
CA ASP A 169 10.43 -14.96 -2.63
C ASP A 169 9.99 -13.90 -3.64
N TYR A 170 8.70 -13.55 -3.67
CA TYR A 170 8.17 -12.58 -4.63
C TYR A 170 8.55 -11.10 -4.37
N VAL A 171 9.14 -10.76 -3.21
CA VAL A 171 9.55 -9.37 -2.93
C VAL A 171 10.87 -9.06 -3.65
N SER A 172 10.84 -8.10 -4.58
CA SER A 172 12.01 -7.72 -5.40
C SER A 172 12.36 -6.22 -5.35
N TYR A 173 11.55 -5.41 -4.67
CA TYR A 173 11.75 -3.97 -4.50
C TYR A 173 11.74 -3.57 -3.01
N PRO A 174 12.53 -2.56 -2.59
CA PRO A 174 13.62 -1.93 -3.35
C PRO A 174 14.76 -2.92 -3.65
N PRO A 175 15.70 -2.64 -4.59
CA PRO A 175 16.77 -3.58 -4.93
C PRO A 175 17.59 -4.10 -3.73
N LYS A 176 17.62 -3.34 -2.63
CA LYS A 176 18.24 -3.74 -1.35
C LYS A 176 17.60 -5.00 -0.73
N VAL A 177 16.37 -5.35 -1.07
CA VAL A 177 15.72 -6.59 -0.57
C VAL A 177 16.31 -7.86 -1.17
N ASN A 178 17.09 -7.77 -2.25
CA ASN A 178 17.74 -8.93 -2.87
C ASN A 178 18.83 -9.54 -1.97
N SER A 179 19.36 -8.78 -1.00
CA SER A 179 20.28 -9.29 0.02
C SER A 179 19.59 -9.79 1.30
N ILE A 180 18.27 -9.62 1.41
CA ILE A 180 17.51 -10.08 2.58
C ILE A 180 17.18 -11.56 2.40
N LYS A 181 17.23 -12.32 3.51
CA LYS A 181 16.93 -13.75 3.48
C LYS A 181 15.50 -14.00 3.01
N LYS A 182 15.34 -14.96 2.10
CA LYS A 182 14.04 -15.46 1.66
C LYS A 182 13.69 -16.75 2.40
N VAL A 183 12.49 -16.82 2.94
CA VAL A 183 12.06 -17.91 3.84
C VAL A 183 10.77 -18.57 3.36
N GLY A 184 10.74 -18.85 2.06
CA GLY A 184 9.60 -19.44 1.35
C GLY A 184 8.89 -18.46 0.42
N ASP A 185 7.84 -18.96 -0.23
CA ASP A 185 6.97 -18.13 -1.05
C ASP A 185 5.89 -17.45 -0.19
N ALA A 186 5.10 -16.55 -0.77
CA ALA A 186 4.10 -15.78 -0.02
C ALA A 186 2.98 -16.64 0.61
N PHE A 187 2.82 -17.89 0.16
CA PHE A 187 1.77 -18.83 0.57
C PHE A 187 2.32 -20.13 1.18
N ASN A 188 3.63 -20.35 1.13
CA ASN A 188 4.33 -21.49 1.74
C ASN A 188 5.54 -20.97 2.53
N MET A 189 5.37 -20.87 3.85
CA MET A 189 6.32 -20.26 4.77
C MET A 189 7.23 -21.30 5.46
N ASP A 190 8.54 -21.05 5.49
CA ASP A 190 9.50 -21.82 6.29
C ASP A 190 9.56 -21.29 7.73
N ILE A 191 8.67 -21.83 8.57
CA ILE A 191 8.51 -21.41 9.98
C ILE A 191 9.76 -21.73 10.81
N GLU A 192 10.41 -22.88 10.59
CA GLU A 192 11.60 -23.25 11.36
C GLU A 192 12.73 -22.25 11.11
N THR A 193 12.94 -21.87 9.85
CA THR A 193 13.92 -20.84 9.51
C THR A 193 13.53 -19.48 10.12
N ILE A 194 12.25 -19.11 10.13
CA ILE A 194 11.77 -17.87 10.75
C ILE A 194 12.06 -17.86 12.26
N VAL A 195 11.77 -18.95 12.97
CA VAL A 195 12.04 -19.07 14.42
C VAL A 195 13.54 -18.92 14.68
N ASN A 196 14.40 -19.54 13.86
CA ASN A 196 15.85 -19.44 13.98
C ASN A 196 16.41 -18.03 13.71
N LEU A 197 15.63 -17.14 13.08
CA LEU A 197 16.02 -15.74 12.91
C LEU A 197 15.72 -14.89 14.14
N ASP A 198 15.06 -15.43 15.17
CA ASP A 198 14.70 -14.70 16.39
C ASP A 198 14.06 -13.32 16.11
N PRO A 199 12.94 -13.27 15.35
CA PRO A 199 12.28 -12.01 15.07
C PRO A 199 11.42 -11.54 16.24
N ASP A 200 11.37 -10.23 16.45
CA ASP A 200 10.48 -9.62 17.44
C ASP A 200 9.13 -9.17 16.85
N LEU A 201 8.97 -9.30 15.52
CA LEU A 201 7.70 -9.18 14.81
C LEU A 201 7.69 -10.06 13.55
N VAL A 202 6.62 -10.83 13.37
CA VAL A 202 6.25 -11.44 12.09
C VAL A 202 4.98 -10.76 11.58
N TYR A 203 5.08 -10.10 10.42
CA TYR A 203 3.95 -9.47 9.74
C TYR A 203 3.46 -10.35 8.59
N ILE A 204 2.16 -10.64 8.57
CA ILE A 204 1.51 -11.48 7.55
C ILE A 204 0.24 -10.81 7.02
N PHE A 205 -0.08 -11.07 5.74
CA PHE A 205 -1.34 -10.64 5.13
C PHE A 205 -2.37 -11.78 5.01
N TYR A 206 -1.95 -13.03 5.20
CA TYR A 206 -2.80 -14.21 5.02
C TYR A 206 -2.82 -15.06 6.29
N PRO A 207 -3.99 -15.47 6.82
CA PRO A 207 -4.10 -16.06 8.16
C PRO A 207 -3.56 -17.48 8.28
N THR A 208 -3.30 -18.19 7.19
CA THR A 208 -2.98 -19.64 7.19
C THR A 208 -1.87 -20.05 8.15
N PHE A 209 -0.85 -19.22 8.35
CA PHE A 209 0.27 -19.52 9.25
C PHE A 209 0.19 -18.85 10.62
N LYS A 210 -0.87 -18.06 10.91
CA LYS A 210 -1.00 -17.27 12.14
C LYS A 210 -0.85 -18.12 13.40
N GLU A 211 -1.61 -19.21 13.49
CA GLU A 211 -1.62 -20.07 14.68
C GLU A 211 -0.31 -20.83 14.84
N GLN A 212 0.31 -21.27 13.74
CA GLN A 212 1.61 -21.96 13.80
C GLN A 212 2.72 -21.02 14.31
N LEU A 213 2.75 -19.78 13.82
CA LEU A 213 3.69 -18.75 14.27
C LEU A 213 3.47 -18.38 15.75
N LYS A 214 2.21 -18.20 16.17
CA LYS A 214 1.87 -17.94 17.58
C LYS A 214 2.26 -19.09 18.50
N ASN A 215 1.99 -20.33 18.10
CA ASN A 215 2.37 -21.53 18.86
C ASN A 215 3.89 -21.71 18.96
N ALA A 216 4.64 -21.18 17.99
CA ALA A 216 6.10 -21.09 18.05
C ALA A 216 6.62 -19.95 18.96
N GLY A 217 5.72 -19.21 19.64
CA GLY A 217 6.07 -18.14 20.58
C GLY A 217 6.38 -16.80 19.92
N LEU A 218 6.10 -16.63 18.62
CA LEU A 218 6.40 -15.40 17.89
C LEU A 218 5.27 -14.38 18.05
N LYS A 219 5.63 -13.09 18.11
CA LYS A 219 4.67 -11.99 18.00
C LYS A 219 4.24 -11.84 16.54
N VAL A 220 2.95 -12.02 16.28
CA VAL A 220 2.36 -11.96 14.93
C VAL A 220 1.43 -10.77 14.80
N LEU A 221 1.61 -9.98 13.75
CA LEU A 221 0.65 -8.98 13.30
C LEU A 221 0.04 -9.43 11.96
N LEU A 222 -1.24 -9.76 11.96
CA LEU A 222 -2.00 -10.11 10.76
C LEU A 222 -2.82 -8.91 10.30
N ILE A 223 -2.51 -8.38 9.13
CA ILE A 223 -3.32 -7.36 8.48
C ILE A 223 -3.59 -7.82 7.04
N PRO A 224 -4.80 -8.32 6.75
CA PRO A 224 -5.25 -8.62 5.40
C PRO A 224 -4.93 -7.52 4.40
N THR A 225 -4.63 -7.93 3.17
CA THR A 225 -4.42 -7.04 2.04
C THR A 225 -5.61 -6.09 1.88
N ILE A 226 -5.34 -4.84 1.53
CA ILE A 226 -6.38 -3.86 1.24
C ILE A 226 -7.06 -4.22 -0.08
N ASP A 227 -8.38 -4.27 -0.04
CA ASP A 227 -9.19 -4.64 -1.20
C ASP A 227 -9.27 -3.47 -2.20
N ASP A 228 -9.76 -2.31 -1.76
CA ASP A 228 -10.18 -1.23 -2.65
C ASP A 228 -10.19 0.17 -1.96
N ASP A 229 -9.13 0.56 -1.27
CA ASP A 229 -9.13 1.89 -0.62
C ASP A 229 -7.73 2.53 -0.55
N PHE A 230 -7.59 3.68 -1.22
CA PHE A 230 -6.36 4.47 -1.17
C PHE A 230 -6.13 5.08 0.22
N GLN A 231 -7.20 5.46 0.94
CA GLN A 231 -7.05 6.02 2.29
C GLN A 231 -6.44 4.99 3.23
N LYS A 232 -6.90 3.74 3.16
CA LYS A 232 -6.30 2.63 3.94
C LYS A 232 -4.81 2.43 3.62
N THR A 233 -4.38 2.74 2.39
CA THR A 233 -2.96 2.65 2.01
C THR A 233 -2.13 3.69 2.77
N ALA A 234 -2.59 4.94 2.84
CA ALA A 234 -1.94 5.99 3.61
C ALA A 234 -1.92 5.66 5.13
N ASP A 235 -2.98 5.04 5.62
CA ASP A 235 -3.08 4.61 7.03
C ASP A 235 -2.10 3.47 7.35
N LEU A 236 -1.85 2.54 6.42
CA LEU A 236 -0.78 1.55 6.58
C LEU A 236 0.61 2.18 6.69
N PHE A 237 0.88 3.26 5.93
CA PHE A 237 2.14 3.99 6.06
C PHE A 237 2.30 4.56 7.47
N ARG A 238 1.25 5.24 7.98
CA ARG A 238 1.22 5.80 9.35
C ARG A 238 1.33 4.72 10.42
N MET A 239 0.69 3.58 10.22
CA MET A 239 0.79 2.42 11.10
C MET A 239 2.24 1.93 11.19
N TRP A 240 2.92 1.73 10.06
CA TRP A 240 4.33 1.34 10.05
C TRP A 240 5.25 2.38 10.70
N GLY A 241 4.98 3.67 10.50
CA GLY A 241 5.66 4.75 11.23
C GLY A 241 5.46 4.69 12.74
N SER A 242 4.26 4.32 13.19
CA SER A 242 3.94 4.16 14.61
C SER A 242 4.64 2.93 15.21
N ILE A 243 4.63 1.79 14.50
CA ILE A 243 5.28 0.54 14.92
C ILE A 243 6.81 0.73 15.01
N THR A 244 7.42 1.40 14.05
CA THR A 244 8.89 1.55 13.97
C THR A 244 9.42 2.79 14.70
N GLY A 245 8.54 3.74 15.04
CA GLY A 245 8.89 5.04 15.60
C GLY A 245 9.25 6.11 14.55
N ALA A 246 9.24 5.79 13.25
CA ALA A 246 9.45 6.71 12.12
C ALA A 246 8.17 7.50 11.77
N VAL A 247 7.51 8.09 12.78
CA VAL A 247 6.20 8.74 12.65
C VAL A 247 6.25 9.92 11.67
N LYS A 248 7.33 10.69 11.66
CA LYS A 248 7.46 11.86 10.80
C LYS A 248 7.59 11.43 9.33
N GLU A 249 8.48 10.49 9.05
CA GLU A 249 8.76 9.97 7.71
C GLU A 249 7.52 9.29 7.13
N ALA A 250 6.81 8.50 7.94
CA ALA A 250 5.55 7.89 7.56
C ALA A 250 4.44 8.90 7.23
N ASN A 251 4.31 9.98 8.01
CA ASN A 251 3.33 11.03 7.72
C ASN A 251 3.68 11.79 6.43
N ILE A 252 4.96 12.04 6.16
CA ILE A 252 5.39 12.64 4.89
C ILE A 252 5.00 11.74 3.73
N LEU A 253 5.28 10.44 3.83
CA LEU A 253 4.93 9.45 2.80
C LEU A 253 3.41 9.36 2.57
N ALA A 254 2.63 9.32 3.66
CA ALA A 254 1.17 9.29 3.61
C ALA A 254 0.58 10.54 2.96
N SER A 255 1.04 11.72 3.37
CA SER A 255 0.55 12.98 2.80
C SER A 255 0.96 13.17 1.34
N ASP A 256 2.17 12.76 0.93
CA ASP A 256 2.54 12.77 -0.49
C ASP A 256 1.62 11.87 -1.32
N PHE A 257 1.35 10.66 -0.83
CA PHE A 257 0.45 9.72 -1.48
C PHE A 257 -0.97 10.28 -1.63
N GLU A 258 -1.55 10.79 -0.54
CA GLU A 258 -2.89 11.39 -0.54
C GLU A 258 -2.98 12.59 -1.50
N MET A 259 -2.05 13.55 -1.42
CA MET A 259 -2.03 14.71 -2.31
C MET A 259 -1.97 14.32 -3.79
N ARG A 260 -1.23 13.25 -4.12
CA ARG A 260 -1.12 12.78 -5.50
C ARG A 260 -2.40 12.11 -5.97
N VAL A 261 -3.05 11.32 -5.13
CA VAL A 261 -4.36 10.73 -5.44
C VAL A 261 -5.40 11.83 -5.67
N ASP A 262 -5.46 12.82 -4.78
CA ASP A 262 -6.37 13.96 -4.89
C ASP A 262 -6.14 14.75 -6.18
N ALA A 263 -4.87 15.06 -6.51
CA ALA A 263 -4.53 15.79 -7.73
C ALA A 263 -5.01 15.06 -9.01
N ILE A 264 -4.93 13.72 -9.04
CA ILE A 264 -5.44 12.94 -10.17
C ILE A 264 -6.96 12.96 -10.22
N GLN A 265 -7.62 12.81 -9.07
CA GLN A 265 -9.08 12.85 -8.98
C GLN A 265 -9.64 14.20 -9.45
N ASP A 266 -9.01 15.29 -9.03
CA ASP A 266 -9.36 16.65 -9.44
C ASP A 266 -9.15 16.84 -10.94
N MET A 267 -7.98 16.44 -11.44
CA MET A 267 -7.64 16.52 -12.87
C MET A 267 -8.66 15.75 -13.73
N LEU A 268 -9.15 14.60 -13.24
CA LEU A 268 -10.08 13.74 -13.96
C LEU A 268 -11.55 13.98 -13.63
N SER A 269 -11.87 14.90 -12.72
CA SER A 269 -13.23 15.25 -12.33
C SER A 269 -14.16 15.68 -13.48
N PRO A 270 -13.68 16.34 -14.57
CA PRO A 270 -14.55 16.69 -15.70
C PRO A 270 -15.02 15.46 -16.51
N TYR A 271 -14.31 14.34 -16.41
CA TYR A 271 -14.56 13.15 -17.22
C TYR A 271 -15.51 12.18 -16.49
N LYS A 272 -16.57 11.75 -17.18
CA LYS A 272 -17.54 10.78 -16.65
C LYS A 272 -17.14 9.33 -16.93
N SER A 273 -16.49 9.09 -18.05
CA SER A 273 -15.96 7.80 -18.45
C SER A 273 -14.79 8.01 -19.42
N GLY A 274 -13.99 6.97 -19.56
CA GLY A 274 -12.80 6.92 -20.40
C GLY A 274 -12.76 5.60 -21.17
N PRO A 275 -11.62 5.28 -21.80
CA PRO A 275 -11.47 4.11 -22.64
C PRO A 275 -11.59 2.81 -21.83
N THR A 276 -11.94 1.73 -22.54
CA THR A 276 -11.91 0.38 -21.99
C THR A 276 -10.49 -0.13 -21.91
N VAL A 277 -10.14 -0.77 -20.81
CA VAL A 277 -8.82 -1.33 -20.53
C VAL A 277 -8.96 -2.78 -20.07
N PHE A 278 -8.07 -3.62 -20.56
CA PHE A 278 -7.85 -4.97 -20.04
C PHE A 278 -6.40 -5.05 -19.59
N GLN A 279 -6.15 -5.43 -18.35
CA GLN A 279 -4.79 -5.62 -17.84
C GLN A 279 -4.45 -7.10 -17.78
N ASP A 280 -3.63 -7.55 -18.73
CA ASP A 280 -3.03 -8.87 -18.69
C ASP A 280 -1.89 -8.90 -17.67
N VAL A 281 -2.03 -9.73 -16.63
CA VAL A 281 -0.96 -10.00 -15.65
C VAL A 281 -0.33 -11.39 -15.86
N GLY A 282 -0.61 -12.04 -16.99
CA GLY A 282 -0.13 -13.36 -17.35
C GLY A 282 -1.00 -14.49 -16.80
N GLY A 283 -0.84 -15.69 -17.38
CA GLY A 283 -1.54 -16.89 -16.90
C GLY A 283 -3.07 -16.82 -17.00
N LEU A 284 -3.61 -15.98 -17.89
CA LEU A 284 -5.04 -15.68 -18.03
C LEU A 284 -5.67 -15.00 -16.80
N TRP A 285 -4.85 -14.36 -15.96
CA TRP A 285 -5.32 -13.56 -14.84
C TRP A 285 -5.45 -12.08 -15.23
N THR A 286 -6.48 -11.43 -14.68
CA THR A 286 -6.74 -9.99 -14.78
C THR A 286 -7.31 -9.48 -13.46
N PRO A 287 -7.00 -8.25 -13.02
CA PRO A 287 -7.61 -7.66 -11.84
C PRO A 287 -9.09 -7.34 -12.07
N GLY A 288 -9.96 -7.73 -11.12
CA GLY A 288 -11.37 -7.36 -11.13
C GLY A 288 -11.64 -5.93 -10.66
N ASN A 289 -12.91 -5.53 -10.70
CA ASN A 289 -13.36 -4.20 -10.25
C ASN A 289 -13.20 -4.00 -8.74
N ASP A 290 -13.39 -5.05 -7.95
CA ASP A 290 -13.31 -5.02 -6.48
C ASP A 290 -11.86 -5.24 -6.00
N THR A 291 -10.91 -4.59 -6.69
CA THR A 291 -9.48 -4.65 -6.37
C THR A 291 -8.88 -3.26 -6.35
N LEU A 292 -7.70 -3.13 -5.74
CA LEU A 292 -6.97 -1.87 -5.70
C LEU A 292 -6.67 -1.36 -7.12
N ILE A 293 -6.47 -2.28 -8.08
CA ILE A 293 -6.28 -1.93 -9.49
C ILE A 293 -7.58 -1.50 -10.16
N GLY A 294 -8.70 -2.18 -9.86
CA GLY A 294 -10.03 -1.73 -10.29
C GLY A 294 -10.31 -0.30 -9.82
N ASN A 295 -9.88 0.04 -8.61
CA ASN A 295 -9.93 1.41 -8.11
C ASN A 295 -9.00 2.38 -8.81
N VAL A 296 -7.78 1.97 -9.16
CA VAL A 296 -6.91 2.78 -10.02
C VAL A 296 -7.61 3.07 -11.34
N PHE A 297 -8.21 2.07 -11.99
CA PHE A 297 -8.98 2.26 -13.22
C PHE A 297 -10.15 3.22 -13.03
N LYS A 298 -10.92 3.06 -11.96
CA LYS A 298 -12.04 3.95 -11.62
C LYS A 298 -11.59 5.39 -11.41
N THR A 299 -10.50 5.61 -10.67
CA THR A 299 -9.90 6.94 -10.47
C THR A 299 -9.47 7.54 -11.81
N LEU A 300 -8.86 6.72 -12.67
CA LEU A 300 -8.42 7.09 -14.01
C LEU A 300 -9.57 7.21 -15.04
N LYS A 301 -10.82 7.01 -14.62
CA LYS A 301 -12.02 6.95 -15.47
C LYS A 301 -11.99 5.83 -16.52
N LEU A 302 -11.11 4.85 -16.38
CA LEU A 302 -11.00 3.70 -17.27
C LEU A 302 -12.13 2.69 -16.98
N GLN A 303 -12.57 1.99 -18.02
CA GLN A 303 -13.56 0.93 -17.92
C GLN A 303 -12.85 -0.43 -17.97
N ASN A 304 -12.80 -1.14 -16.86
CA ASN A 304 -12.22 -2.48 -16.79
C ASN A 304 -13.14 -3.50 -17.47
N VAL A 305 -12.63 -4.27 -18.44
CA VAL A 305 -13.40 -5.26 -19.22
C VAL A 305 -13.06 -6.69 -18.90
#